data_AF-A0A914QRD1-F1
#
_entry.id   AF-A0A914QRD1-F1
#
_cell.length_a   1.000
_cell.length_b   1.000
_cell.length_c   1.000
_cell.angle_alpha   90.00
_cell.angle_beta   90.00
_cell.angle_gamma   90.00
#
_symmetry.space_group_name_H-M   'P 1'
#
loop_
_entity.id
_entity.type
_entity.pdbx_description
1 polymer ?
#
loop_
_entity_poly.entity_id
_entity_poly.type
_entity_poly.pdbx_seq_one_letter_code
_entity_poly.pdbx_strand_id
1 'polypeptide(L)'
;MDIWAVVVYVRPCQDIYKSCERWLEEKRCEWAKPISPFFFDNCPLTCGKCTAGNKKLRLPLPPILEPLSWLIGKWRTRTSSSGSRFPLPLLNAYEETLSFSISEVPAFDRPPLNVRLIYYANCCYEASQYLSSRKKDDK
;
A
#
# COMPACT_ATOMS: atom_id res chain seq x y z
N MET A 1 -4.66 -31.17 -18.44
CA MET A 1 -4.23 -30.86 -17.06
C MET A 1 -3.24 -29.72 -17.18
N ASP A 2 -3.74 -28.48 -17.26
CA ASP A 2 -2.90 -27.32 -17.44
C ASP A 2 -2.38 -26.86 -16.08
N ILE A 3 -1.07 -26.99 -15.91
CA ILE A 3 -0.34 -26.48 -14.76
C ILE A 3 -0.55 -24.97 -14.77
N TRP A 4 -1.18 -24.45 -13.72
CA TRP A 4 -1.29 -23.04 -13.45
C TRP A 4 0.10 -22.41 -13.57
N ALA A 5 0.35 -21.71 -14.67
CA ALA A 5 1.52 -20.87 -14.82
C ALA A 5 1.36 -19.75 -13.78
N VAL A 6 1.95 -19.95 -12.60
CA VAL A 6 2.22 -18.86 -11.68
C VAL A 6 3.16 -17.95 -12.43
N VAL A 7 2.65 -16.83 -12.94
CA VAL A 7 3.48 -15.75 -13.46
C VAL A 7 4.25 -15.22 -12.26
N VAL A 8 5.45 -15.75 -12.04
CA VAL A 8 6.39 -15.21 -11.06
C VAL A 8 6.82 -13.86 -11.62
N TYR A 9 6.20 -12.79 -11.13
CA TYR A 9 6.59 -11.45 -11.46
C TYR A 9 7.99 -11.20 -10.88
N VAL A 10 9.01 -11.26 -11.73
CA VAL A 10 10.38 -10.93 -11.34
C VAL A 10 10.43 -9.42 -11.14
N ARG A 11 10.62 -8.99 -9.88
CA ARG A 11 10.80 -7.58 -9.56
C ARG A 11 12.00 -7.01 -10.33
N PRO A 12 11.89 -5.82 -10.93
CA PRO A 12 13.05 -5.17 -11.53
C PRO A 12 14.17 -5.00 -10.50
N CYS A 13 15.42 -5.19 -10.94
CA CYS A 13 16.59 -4.96 -10.10
C CYS A 13 16.72 -3.46 -9.79
N GLN A 14 16.34 -3.07 -8.58
CA GLN A 14 16.46 -1.69 -8.10
C GLN A 14 16.46 -1.65 -6.57
N ASP A 15 17.12 -0.64 -6.02
CA ASP A 15 17.17 -0.39 -4.58
C ASP A 15 15.85 0.18 -4.05
N ILE A 16 15.56 -0.16 -2.79
CA ILE A 16 14.28 0.13 -2.14
C ILE A 16 14.42 1.26 -1.13
N TYR A 17 15.52 1.25 -0.36
CA TYR A 17 15.82 2.29 0.62
C TYR A 17 16.71 3.38 0.02
N LYS A 18 16.45 4.63 0.40
CA LYS A 18 17.30 5.77 0.01
C LYS A 18 18.69 5.75 0.67
N SER A 19 18.91 4.84 1.62
CA SER A 19 20.15 4.70 2.40
C SER A 19 21.14 3.71 1.82
N CYS A 20 20.84 3.07 0.69
CA CYS A 20 21.65 1.98 0.15
C CYS A 20 23.10 2.38 -0.14
N GLU A 21 23.36 3.54 -0.75
CA GLU A 21 24.72 4.05 -1.00
C GLU A 21 25.52 4.21 0.30
N ARG A 22 24.93 4.83 1.32
CA ARG A 22 25.58 4.98 2.64
C ARG A 22 25.86 3.63 3.30
N TRP A 23 24.94 2.68 3.18
CA TRP A 23 25.13 1.35 3.73
C TRP A 23 26.20 0.54 2.98
N LEU A 24 26.43 0.83 1.70
CA LEU A 24 27.57 0.30 0.96
C LEU A 24 28.89 0.86 1.51
N GLU A 25 28.99 2.17 1.72
CA GLU A 25 30.17 2.82 2.31
C GLU A 25 30.49 2.27 3.70
N GLU A 26 29.46 2.01 4.51
CA GLU A 26 29.57 1.37 5.83
C GLU A 26 29.78 -0.17 5.77
N LYS A 27 30.01 -0.72 4.57
CA LYS A 27 30.24 -2.15 4.27
C LYS A 27 29.13 -3.09 4.77
N ARG A 28 27.90 -2.59 4.96
CA ARG A 28 26.79 -3.39 5.50
C ARG A 28 26.33 -4.50 4.56
N CYS A 29 26.55 -4.37 3.25
CA CYS A 29 26.34 -5.45 2.29
C CYS A 29 27.23 -6.68 2.56
N GLU A 30 28.39 -6.48 3.20
CA GLU A 30 29.39 -7.53 3.48
C GLU A 30 29.27 -8.05 4.90
N TRP A 31 29.53 -7.20 5.90
CA TRP A 31 29.67 -7.65 7.29
C TRP A 31 28.33 -8.05 7.92
N ALA A 32 27.23 -7.44 7.51
CA ALA A 32 25.92 -7.74 8.08
C ALA A 32 25.26 -8.98 7.43
N LYS A 33 25.75 -9.42 6.26
CA LYS A 33 25.19 -10.53 5.49
C LYS A 33 25.04 -11.84 6.29
N PRO A 34 26.00 -12.26 7.15
CA PRO A 34 25.85 -13.46 7.98
C PRO A 34 24.80 -13.32 9.08
N ILE A 35 24.48 -12.08 9.49
CA ILE A 35 23.55 -11.77 10.59
C ILE A 35 22.14 -11.55 10.05
N SER A 36 22.03 -10.87 8.91
CA SER A 36 20.76 -10.50 8.30
C SER A 36 20.88 -10.30 6.79
N PRO A 37 19.95 -10.84 5.98
CA PRO A 37 19.90 -10.55 4.55
C PRO A 37 19.32 -9.16 4.24
N PHE A 38 18.93 -8.38 5.27
CA PHE A 38 18.20 -7.11 5.13
C PHE A 38 18.80 -6.16 4.09
N PHE A 39 20.11 -5.88 4.15
CA PHE A 39 20.76 -4.95 3.21
C PHE A 39 20.79 -5.52 1.80
N PHE A 40 21.08 -6.81 1.66
CA PHE A 40 21.17 -7.49 0.37
C PHE A 40 19.81 -7.59 -0.33
N ASP A 41 18.72 -7.75 0.43
CA ASP A 41 17.35 -7.84 -0.10
C ASP A 41 16.72 -6.48 -0.41
N ASN A 42 17.09 -5.44 0.34
CA ASN A 42 16.55 -4.09 0.16
C ASN A 42 17.41 -3.19 -0.75
N CYS A 43 18.68 -3.53 -0.94
CA CYS A 43 19.63 -2.81 -1.79
C CYS A 43 20.27 -3.75 -2.82
N PRO A 44 19.48 -4.52 -3.60
CA PRO A 44 20.02 -5.57 -4.45
C PRO A 44 20.87 -5.04 -5.60
N LEU A 45 20.68 -3.78 -6.03
CA LEU A 45 21.51 -3.17 -7.06
C LEU A 45 22.81 -2.64 -6.45
N THR A 46 22.72 -1.83 -5.38
CA THR A 46 23.92 -1.28 -4.71
C THR A 46 24.83 -2.39 -4.14
N CYS A 47 24.25 -3.42 -3.52
CA CYS A 47 25.02 -4.54 -2.96
C CYS A 47 25.47 -5.55 -4.03
N GLY A 48 25.22 -5.30 -5.33
CA GLY A 48 25.67 -6.17 -6.43
C GLY A 48 24.98 -7.54 -6.50
N LYS A 49 23.76 -7.68 -5.93
CA LYS A 49 22.95 -8.92 -6.03
C LYS A 49 22.41 -9.13 -7.45
N CYS A 50 22.17 -8.05 -8.18
CA CYS A 50 21.65 -8.07 -9.55
C CYS A 50 22.17 -6.87 -10.35
N THR A 51 21.92 -6.89 -11.66
CA THR A 51 22.26 -5.81 -12.59
C THR A 51 21.02 -4.99 -12.95
N ALA A 52 21.20 -3.68 -13.12
CA ALA A 52 20.11 -2.79 -13.50
C ALA A 52 19.54 -3.20 -14.87
N GLY A 53 18.22 -3.35 -14.94
CA GLY A 53 17.50 -3.62 -16.18
C GLY A 53 16.93 -2.35 -16.81
N ASN A 54 16.22 -2.50 -17.93
CA ASN A 54 15.56 -1.39 -18.63
C ASN A 54 14.29 -0.86 -17.96
N LYS A 55 13.83 -1.50 -16.87
CA LYS A 55 12.60 -1.15 -16.16
C LYS A 55 12.93 -0.71 -14.74
N LYS A 56 12.39 0.44 -14.33
CA LYS A 56 12.49 0.98 -12.97
C LYS A 56 11.09 1.34 -12.49
N LEU A 57 10.67 0.84 -11.33
CA LEU A 57 9.38 1.21 -10.75
C LEU A 57 9.55 2.48 -9.91
N ARG A 58 8.63 3.42 -10.03
CA ARG A 58 8.62 4.65 -9.19
C ARG A 58 8.55 4.31 -7.70
N LEU A 59 7.74 3.32 -7.35
CA LEU A 59 7.58 2.81 -5.99
C LEU A 59 7.77 1.28 -6.03
N PRO A 60 8.98 0.76 -5.80
CA PRO A 60 9.17 -0.67 -5.60
C PRO A 60 8.34 -1.17 -4.43
N LEU A 61 7.78 -2.37 -4.55
CA LEU A 61 7.25 -3.09 -3.38
C LEU A 61 8.43 -3.51 -2.48
N PRO A 62 8.49 -3.06 -1.21
CA PRO A 62 9.50 -3.50 -0.27
C PRO A 62 9.39 -5.00 0.04
N PRO A 63 10.48 -5.75 0.27
CA PRO A 63 10.44 -7.20 0.45
C PRO A 63 9.58 -7.62 1.66
N ILE A 64 9.61 -6.81 2.72
CA ILE A 64 8.79 -7.03 3.92
C ILE A 64 7.27 -6.94 3.65
N LEU A 65 6.85 -6.29 2.56
CA LEU A 65 5.46 -6.17 2.15
C LEU A 65 5.06 -7.19 1.07
N GLU A 66 5.97 -8.04 0.57
CA GLU A 66 5.62 -9.07 -0.41
C GLU A 66 4.53 -10.04 0.05
N PRO A 67 4.50 -10.52 1.31
CA PRO A 67 3.41 -11.36 1.80
C PRO A 67 2.03 -10.66 1.77
N LEU A 68 2.02 -9.33 1.73
CA LEU A 68 0.82 -8.50 1.64
C LEU A 68 0.58 -7.95 0.23
N SER A 69 1.35 -8.41 -0.78
CA SER A 69 1.25 -7.93 -2.16
C SER A 69 -0.16 -8.06 -2.73
N TRP A 70 -0.85 -9.15 -2.40
CA TRP A 70 -2.23 -9.42 -2.82
C TRP A 70 -3.23 -8.38 -2.31
N LEU A 71 -2.93 -7.72 -1.17
CA LEU A 71 -3.81 -6.75 -0.53
C LEU A 71 -3.72 -5.37 -1.19
N ILE A 72 -2.60 -5.06 -1.84
CA ILE A 72 -2.32 -3.76 -2.45
C ILE A 72 -3.26 -3.52 -3.62
N GLY A 73 -4.06 -2.46 -3.53
CA GLY A 73 -5.09 -2.17 -4.52
C GLY A 73 -6.30 -1.47 -3.92
N LYS A 74 -7.41 -1.50 -4.68
CA LYS A 74 -8.69 -0.95 -4.27
C LYS A 74 -9.73 -2.06 -4.23
N TRP A 75 -10.36 -2.21 -3.08
CA TRP A 75 -11.41 -3.16 -2.79
C TRP A 75 -12.72 -2.39 -2.65
N ARG A 76 -13.76 -2.83 -3.34
CA ARG A 76 -15.08 -2.20 -3.30
C ARG A 76 -16.11 -3.22 -2.86
N THR A 77 -16.98 -2.82 -1.95
CA THR A 77 -18.13 -3.61 -1.54
C THR A 77 -19.37 -2.72 -1.46
N ARG A 78 -20.54 -3.33 -1.62
CA ARG A 78 -21.83 -2.68 -1.45
C ARG A 78 -22.56 -3.42 -0.34
N THR A 79 -22.85 -2.71 0.75
CA THR A 79 -23.57 -3.28 1.88
C THR A 79 -25.06 -3.13 1.64
N SER A 80 -25.78 -4.25 1.68
CA SER A 80 -27.24 -4.24 1.76
C SER A 80 -27.69 -3.82 3.16
N SER A 81 -28.74 -3.00 3.25
CA SER A 81 -29.28 -2.42 4.49
C SER A 81 -29.79 -3.43 5.54
N SER A 82 -29.59 -4.73 5.33
CA SER A 82 -30.04 -5.81 6.21
C SER A 82 -28.83 -6.59 6.77
N GLY A 83 -28.14 -6.04 7.78
CA GLY A 83 -27.05 -6.78 8.43
C GLY A 83 -26.11 -5.99 9.35
N SER A 84 -26.60 -5.68 10.56
CA SER A 84 -25.96 -5.71 11.90
C SER A 84 -24.55 -5.12 12.19
N ARG A 85 -24.56 -4.22 13.23
CA ARG A 85 -23.56 -3.91 14.31
C ARG A 85 -22.76 -2.60 14.13
N PHE A 86 -22.40 -1.81 15.14
CA PHE A 86 -22.75 -1.54 16.55
C PHE A 86 -22.24 -0.10 16.82
N PRO A 87 -22.88 0.74 17.67
CA PRO A 87 -24.16 0.55 18.34
C PRO A 87 -25.38 0.91 17.47
N LEU A 88 -25.21 1.59 16.33
CA LEU A 88 -26.28 1.90 15.36
C LEU A 88 -25.79 1.59 13.94
N PRO A 89 -26.56 0.83 13.14
CA PRO A 89 -26.20 0.59 11.74
C PRO A 89 -26.31 1.89 10.94
N LEU A 90 -25.47 2.03 9.90
CA LEU A 90 -25.69 3.06 8.88
C LEU A 90 -27.06 2.80 8.21
N LEU A 91 -27.90 3.82 8.18
CA LEU A 91 -29.19 3.76 7.50
C LEU A 91 -28.97 3.71 5.99
N ASN A 92 -29.68 2.80 5.33
CA ASN A 92 -29.63 2.52 3.89
C ASN A 92 -28.37 1.77 3.40
N ALA A 93 -28.46 1.28 2.17
CA ALA A 93 -27.31 0.70 1.48
C ALA A 93 -26.22 1.76 1.27
N TYR A 94 -24.98 1.37 1.50
CA TYR A 94 -23.82 2.22 1.31
C TYR A 94 -22.75 1.44 0.52
N GLU A 95 -21.86 2.18 -0.14
CA GLU A 95 -20.69 1.61 -0.81
C GLU A 95 -19.45 1.88 0.03
N GLU A 96 -18.62 0.86 0.24
CA GLU A 96 -17.33 0.99 0.88
C GLU A 96 -16.21 0.79 -0.15
N THR A 97 -15.21 1.67 -0.11
CA THR A 97 -13.95 1.50 -0.80
C THR A 97 -12.82 1.43 0.22
N LEU A 98 -12.21 0.26 0.35
CA LEU A 98 -10.99 0.04 1.12
C LEU A 98 -9.80 0.02 0.16
N SER A 99 -8.77 0.80 0.46
CA SER A 99 -7.59 0.92 -0.40
C SER A 99 -6.31 0.78 0.39
N PHE A 100 -5.42 -0.05 -0.15
CA PHE A 100 -4.08 -0.26 0.37
C PHE A 100 -3.07 0.23 -0.66
N SER A 101 -2.13 1.07 -0.24
CA SER A 101 -1.09 1.60 -1.13
C SER A 101 0.25 1.71 -0.42
N ILE A 102 1.33 1.51 -1.18
CA ILE A 102 2.69 1.70 -0.71
C ILE A 102 3.10 3.16 -0.83
N SER A 103 4.04 3.60 0.01
CA SER A 103 4.69 4.90 -0.08
C SER A 103 6.18 4.75 -0.32
N GLU A 104 6.86 5.87 -0.53
CA GLU A 104 8.32 5.89 -0.48
C GLU A 104 8.82 5.39 0.88
N VAL A 105 9.88 4.60 0.84
CA VAL A 105 10.51 4.07 2.05
C VAL A 105 11.39 5.16 2.67
N PRO A 106 11.27 5.43 3.98
CA PRO A 106 12.12 6.40 4.64
C PRO A 106 13.58 5.93 4.65
N ALA A 107 14.51 6.85 4.92
CA ALA A 107 15.93 6.52 5.02
C ALA A 107 16.21 5.51 6.16
N PHE A 108 15.41 5.59 7.22
CA PHE A 108 15.42 4.73 8.39
C PHE A 108 13.98 4.48 8.80
N ASP A 109 13.68 3.29 9.33
CA ASP A 109 12.35 2.75 9.69
C ASP A 109 11.73 1.79 8.65
N ARG A 110 10.66 1.11 9.07
CA ARG A 110 9.93 0.12 8.29
C ARG A 110 9.13 0.81 7.17
N PRO A 111 9.01 0.19 6.00
CA PRO A 111 8.22 0.75 4.91
C PRO A 111 6.74 0.82 5.31
N PRO A 112 6.08 1.98 5.15
CA PRO A 112 4.68 2.12 5.53
C PRO A 112 3.74 1.49 4.51
N LEU A 113 2.58 1.04 4.99
CA LEU A 113 1.44 0.64 4.18
C LEU A 113 0.27 1.58 4.49
N ASN A 114 -0.13 2.39 3.53
CA ASN A 114 -1.27 3.29 3.70
C ASN A 114 -2.56 2.49 3.59
N VAL A 115 -3.45 2.68 4.55
CA VAL A 115 -4.80 2.11 4.56
C VAL A 115 -5.80 3.25 4.53
N ARG A 116 -6.73 3.22 3.57
CA ARG A 116 -7.81 4.20 3.48
C ARG A 116 -9.14 3.51 3.25
N LEU A 117 -10.08 3.71 4.18
CA LEU A 117 -11.46 3.28 4.09
C LEU A 117 -12.36 4.51 3.84
N ILE A 118 -13.20 4.43 2.82
CA ILE A 118 -14.23 5.43 2.53
C ILE A 118 -15.57 4.70 2.47
N TYR A 119 -16.60 5.29 3.04
CA TYR A 119 -17.98 4.87 2.84
C TYR A 119 -18.79 5.99 2.19
N TYR A 120 -19.67 5.65 1.26
CA TYR A 120 -20.64 6.54 0.64
C TYR A 120 -22.03 6.05 1.01
N ALA A 121 -22.67 6.73 1.97
CA ALA A 121 -24.06 6.45 2.33
C ALA A 121 -25.00 7.23 1.41
N ASN A 122 -25.98 6.55 0.82
CA ASN A 122 -27.03 7.18 0.01
C ASN A 122 -28.03 8.00 0.85
N CYS A 123 -27.84 8.08 2.17
CA CYS A 123 -28.75 8.74 3.10
C CYS A 123 -28.59 10.27 3.14
N CYS A 124 -27.58 10.85 2.48
CA CYS A 124 -27.23 12.26 2.67
C CYS A 124 -27.73 13.20 1.58
N TYR A 125 -28.53 12.74 0.60
CA TYR A 125 -29.09 13.66 -0.40
C TYR A 125 -29.94 14.76 0.28
N GLU A 126 -30.79 14.38 1.24
CA GLU A 126 -31.61 15.34 2.00
C GLU A 126 -30.79 16.16 3.03
N ALA A 127 -29.80 15.55 3.70
CA ALA A 127 -28.94 16.26 4.66
C ALA A 127 -28.01 17.30 3.98
N SER A 128 -27.57 17.02 2.74
CA SER A 128 -26.78 17.98 1.94
C SER A 128 -27.60 19.19 1.52
N GLN A 129 -28.90 19.01 1.24
CA GLN A 129 -29.81 20.12 0.99
C GLN A 129 -30.08 20.92 2.27
N TYR A 130 -30.31 20.26 3.41
CA TYR A 130 -30.54 20.94 4.70
C TYR A 130 -29.36 21.84 5.14
N LEU A 131 -28.11 21.37 4.97
CA LEU A 131 -26.91 22.18 5.24
C LEU A 131 -26.70 23.31 4.22
N SER A 132 -27.13 23.12 2.97
CA SER A 132 -27.13 24.17 1.96
C SER A 132 -28.18 25.26 2.22
N SER A 133 -29.32 24.89 2.83
CA SER A 133 -30.38 25.84 3.21
C SER A 133 -29.95 26.72 4.37
N ARG A 134 -29.34 26.16 5.44
CA ARG A 134 -28.86 26.96 6.58
C ARG A 134 -27.77 27.99 6.22
N LYS A 135 -26.91 27.70 5.23
CA LYS A 135 -25.91 28.69 4.76
C LYS A 135 -26.53 29.88 4.02
N LYS A 136 -27.78 29.80 3.59
CA LYS A 136 -28.50 30.92 2.96
C LYS A 136 -29.22 31.82 3.98
N ASP A 137 -29.53 31.29 5.16
CA ASP A 137 -30.26 32.03 6.21
C ASP A 137 -29.34 32.82 7.16
N ASP A 138 -28.02 32.63 7.06
CA ASP A 138 -26.98 33.36 7.83
C ASP A 138 -26.44 34.61 7.07
N LYS A 139 -27.26 35.24 6.21
CA LYS A 139 -26.90 36.50 5.52
C LYS A 139 -27.99 37.56 5.63
#